data_AF-A0A932NZ68-F1
#
_entry.id   AF-A0A932NZ68-F1
#
_cell.length_a   1.000
_cell.length_b   1.000
_cell.length_c   1.000
_cell.angle_alpha   90.00
_cell.angle_beta   90.00
_cell.angle_gamma   90.00
#
_symmetry.space_group_name_H-M   'P 1'
#
loop_
_entity.id
_entity.type
_entity.pdbx_description
1 polymer ?
#
loop_
_entity_poly.entity_id
_entity_poly.type
_entity_poly.pdbx_seq_one_letter_code
_entity_poly.pdbx_strand_id
1 'polypeptide(L)' 'MRHAVQRKNFYLDEGKIQRARRILGTKTETETVTRALDLVIFRKEILASLEKVRGKGGIAPGK' A
#
# COMPACT_ATOMS: atom_id res chain seq x y z
N MET A 1 2.34 13.00 1.15
CA MET A 1 3.22 13.79 0.28
C MET A 1 2.64 13.78 -1.13
N ARG A 2 2.66 14.90 -1.87
CA ARG A 2 2.13 14.92 -3.25
C ARG A 2 3.23 14.46 -4.20
N HIS A 3 3.12 13.23 -4.70
CA HIS A 3 4.07 12.71 -5.69
C HIS A 3 3.74 13.29 -7.07
N ALA A 4 4.76 13.71 -7.81
CA ALA A 4 4.59 14.15 -9.19
C ALA A 4 4.27 12.93 -10.07
N VAL A 5 3.13 12.95 -10.75
CA VAL A 5 2.75 11.89 -11.70
C VAL A 5 3.58 12.06 -12.96
N GLN A 6 4.33 11.03 -13.33
CA GLN A 6 5.06 10.95 -14.59
C GLN A 6 4.59 9.73 -15.37
N ARG A 7 4.46 9.87 -16.69
CA ARG A 7 4.16 8.74 -17.57
C ARG A 7 5.30 7.72 -17.50
N LYS A 8 4.94 6.46 -17.33
CA LYS A 8 5.85 5.31 -17.46
C LYS A 8 5.27 4.33 -18.47
N ASN A 9 6.13 3.64 -19.21
CA ASN A 9 5.73 2.57 -20.12
C ASN A 9 6.36 1.26 -19.61
N PHE A 10 5.54 0.25 -19.36
CA PHE A 10 5.97 -1.05 -18.84
C PHE A 10 5.28 -2.18 -19.61
N TYR A 11 5.98 -3.29 -19.79
CA TYR A 11 5.34 -4.55 -20.16
C TYR A 11 4.84 -5.23 -18.89
N LEU A 12 3.54 -5.44 -18.79
CA LEU A 12 2.89 -6.05 -17.64
C LEU A 12 2.07 -7.27 -18.08
N ASP A 13 1.94 -8.22 -17.17
CA ASP A 13 1.06 -9.37 -17.36
C ASP A 13 -0.41 -8.93 -17.19
N GLU A 14 -1.14 -8.93 -18.29
CA GLU A 14 -2.56 -8.57 -18.36
C GLU A 14 -3.41 -9.35 -17.33
N GLY A 15 -3.16 -10.65 -17.19
CA GLY A 15 -3.89 -11.51 -16.27
C GLY A 15 -3.65 -11.16 -14.79
N LYS A 16 -2.46 -10.66 -14.44
CA LYS A 16 -2.16 -10.13 -13.10
C LYS A 16 -2.86 -8.79 -12.87
N ILE A 17 -2.89 -7.90 -13.87
CA ILE A 17 -3.56 -6.61 -13.77
C ILE A 17 -5.07 -6.78 -13.60
N GLN A 18 -5.70 -7.66 -14.37
CA GLN A 18 -7.14 -7.91 -14.23
C GLN A 18 -7.49 -8.55 -12.88
N ARG A 19 -6.65 -9.45 -12.35
CA ARG A 19 -6.84 -9.99 -11.00
C ARG A 19 -6.71 -8.90 -9.94
N ALA A 20 -5.69 -8.05 -10.03
CA ALA A 20 -5.50 -6.93 -9.12
C ALA A 20 -6.69 -5.94 -9.19
N ARG A 21 -7.23 -5.66 -10.38
CA ARG A 21 -8.43 -4.82 -10.57
C ARG A 21 -9.63 -5.35 -9.80
N ARG A 22 -9.89 -6.65 -9.89
CA ARG A 22 -10.99 -7.30 -9.17
C ARG A 22 -10.80 -7.25 -7.66
N ILE A 23 -9.58 -7.53 -7.18
CA ILE A 23 -9.26 -7.50 -5.74
C ILE A 23 -9.40 -6.07 -5.19
N LEU A 24 -8.93 -5.06 -5.92
CA LEU A 24 -8.89 -3.67 -5.47
C LEU A 24 -10.15 -2.87 -5.81
N GLY A 25 -11.07 -3.43 -6.61
CA GLY A 25 -12.30 -2.76 -7.05
C GLY A 25 -12.06 -1.52 -7.91
N THR A 26 -10.97 -1.50 -8.68
CA THR A 26 -10.51 -0.31 -9.43
C THR A 26 -11.05 -0.26 -10.85
N LYS A 27 -11.31 0.96 -11.35
CA LYS A 27 -11.90 1.19 -12.66
C LYS A 27 -10.88 1.11 -13.78
N THR A 28 -9.63 1.50 -13.53
CA THR A 28 -8.57 1.56 -14.55
C THR A 28 -7.30 0.84 -14.10
N GLU A 29 -6.46 0.45 -15.06
CA GLU A 29 -5.17 -0.15 -14.77
C GLU A 29 -4.23 0.81 -14.04
N THR A 30 -4.21 2.08 -14.44
CA THR A 30 -3.45 3.13 -13.75
C THR A 30 -3.86 3.24 -12.27
N GLU A 31 -5.16 3.25 -11.98
CA GLU A 31 -5.66 3.26 -10.60
C GLU A 31 -5.22 2.01 -9.84
N THR A 32 -5.23 0.85 -10.51
CA THR A 32 -4.83 -0.44 -9.93
C THR A 32 -3.37 -0.44 -9.52
N VAL A 33 -2.48 -0.04 -10.44
CA VAL A 33 -1.03 0.02 -10.19
C VAL A 33 -0.74 1.05 -9.10
N THR A 34 -1.39 2.21 -9.14
CA THR A 34 -1.21 3.26 -8.12
C THR A 34 -1.62 2.76 -6.74
N ARG A 35 -2.84 2.22 -6.58
CA ARG A 35 -3.30 1.69 -5.29
C ARG A 35 -2.46 0.52 -4.79
N ALA A 36 -2.02 -0.36 -5.68
CA ALA A 36 -1.15 -1.47 -5.31
C ALA A 36 0.18 -0.96 -4.71
N LEU A 37 0.77 0.08 -5.30
CA LEU A 37 1.97 0.73 -4.77
C LEU A 37 1.69 1.40 -3.41
N ASP A 38 0.58 2.12 -3.28
CA ASP A 38 0.19 2.76 -2.03
C ASP A 38 0.06 1.74 -0.89
N LEU A 39 -0.55 0.57 -1.15
CA LEU A 39 -0.68 -0.50 -0.16
C LEU A 39 0.68 -1.06 0.29
N VAL A 40 1.64 -1.22 -0.63
CA VAL A 40 3.00 -1.70 -0.31
C VAL A 40 3.75 -0.68 0.54
N ILE A 41 3.67 0.60 0.17
CA ILE A 41 4.29 1.71 0.91
C ILE A 41 3.68 1.80 2.32
N PHE A 42 2.36 1.86 2.40
CA PHE A 42 1.62 1.96 3.66
C PHE A 42 1.95 0.81 4.62
N ARG A 43 1.98 -0.43 4.10
CA ARG A 43 2.38 -1.61 4.91
C ARG A 43 3.76 -1.42 5.52
N LYS A 44 4.73 -0.90 4.75
CA LYS A 44 6.09 -0.67 5.24
C LYS A 44 6.13 0.42 6.31
N GLU A 45 5.39 1.51 6.12
CA GLU A 45 5.31 2.62 7.07
C GLU A 45 4.66 2.21 8.40
N ILE A 46 3.58 1.42 8.35
CA ILE A 46 2.95 0.87 9.56
C ILE A 46 3.93 0.00 10.33
N LEU A 47 4.58 -0.96 9.67
CA LEU A 47 5.50 -1.87 10.36
C LEU A 47 6.67 -1.13 10.98
N ALA A 48 7.22 -0.14 10.28
CA ALA A 48 8.27 0.72 10.83
C ALA A 48 7.79 1.54 12.04
N SER A 49 6.55 2.02 12.01
CA SER A 49 5.95 2.74 13.13
C SER A 49 5.72 1.85 14.34
N LEU A 50 5.24 0.61 14.14
CA LEU A 50 5.06 -0.39 15.18
C LEU A 50 6.38 -0.75 15.86
N GLU A 51 7.45 -0.95 15.10
CA GLU A 51 8.78 -1.23 15.66
C GLU A 51 9.31 -0.05 16.51
N LYS A 52 9.02 1.20 16.15
CA LYS A 52 9.42 2.39 16.92
C LYS A 52 8.69 2.54 18.26
N VAL A 53 7.48 1.99 18.38
CA VAL A 53 6.67 2.03 19.61
C VAL A 53 6.74 0.72 20.40
N ARG A 54 7.36 -0.32 19.85
CA ARG A 54 7.58 -1.60 20.52
C ARG A 54 8.34 -1.40 21.83
N GLY A 55 7.75 -1.87 22.93
CA GLY A 55 8.31 -1.72 24.28
C GLY A 55 7.98 -0.39 25.00
N LYS A 56 7.22 0.52 24.38
CA LYS A 56 6.75 1.77 25.02
C LYS A 56 5.31 1.71 25.55
N GLY A 57 4.62 0.60 25.31
CA GLY A 57 3.23 0.36 25.73
C GLY A 57 3.16 -0.48 27.01
N GLY A 58 3.46 0.13 28.15
CA GLY A 58 2.97 -0.38 29.43
C GLY A 58 1.46 -0.16 29.50
N ILE A 59 0.68 -1.16 29.09
CA ILE A 59 -0.72 -1.26 29.53
C ILE A 59 -0.67 -1.55 31.03
N ALA A 60 -0.77 -0.51 31.86
CA ALA A 60 -1.03 -0.69 33.27
C ALA A 60 -2.35 -1.45 33.40
N PRO A 61 -2.41 -2.56 34.17
CA PRO A 61 -3.67 -3.23 34.43
C PRO A 61 -4.60 -2.23 35.12
N GLY A 62 -5.77 -1.99 34.51
CA GLY A 62 -6.80 -1.12 35.07
C GLY A 62 -7.16 -1.59 36.47
N LYS A 63 -7.18 -0.65 37.41
CA LYS A 63 -7.90 -0.77 38.68
C LYS A 63 -9.38 -0.49 38.43
#